data_AF-A0A7L3J7U9-F1
#
_entry.id   AF-A0A7L3J7U9-F1
#
_cell.length_a   1.000
_cell.length_b   1.000
_cell.length_c   1.000
_cell.angle_alpha   90.00
_cell.angle_beta   90.00
_cell.angle_gamma   90.00
#
_symmetry.space_group_name_H-M   'P 1'
#
loop_
_entity.id
_entity.type
_entity.pdbx_description
1 polymer ?
#
loop_
_entity_poly.entity_id
_entity_poly.type
_entity_poly.pdbx_seq_one_letter_code
_entity_poly.pdbx_strand_id
1 'polypeptide(L)'
;ASLGPPEVNISSCLNCINVTIKLPTSHFRKNEKLLSLIDIYEKLNYDITLKTLDGEQKGPHEETTEEIFNTVIEELYPNRNYCVSVKVAASLNKHSIPSAWKCVTAETVAQQDYHTAAIAGAVCLSLMLACALKCAHAGGYILQKKSLPHTLV
;
A
#
# COMPACT_ATOMS: atom_id res chain seq x y z
N ALA A 1 -11.95 -23.87 -27.32
CA ALA A 1 -12.43 -23.70 -25.93
C ALA A 1 -11.70 -22.52 -25.30
N SER A 2 -12.40 -21.62 -24.60
CA SER A 2 -11.77 -20.47 -23.94
C SER A 2 -11.57 -20.77 -22.46
N LEU A 3 -10.47 -20.31 -21.87
CA LEU A 3 -10.33 -20.25 -20.41
C LEU A 3 -11.29 -19.18 -19.86
N GLY A 4 -12.03 -19.53 -18.81
CA GLY A 4 -12.94 -18.62 -18.14
C GLY A 4 -12.20 -17.50 -17.38
N PRO A 5 -12.93 -16.53 -16.81
CA PRO A 5 -12.34 -15.50 -15.98
C PRO A 5 -11.80 -16.09 -14.65
N PRO A 6 -10.62 -15.66 -14.18
CA PRO A 6 -10.15 -16.02 -12.85
C PRO A 6 -10.96 -15.28 -11.78
N GLU A 7 -11.03 -15.86 -10.59
CA GLU A 7 -11.51 -15.16 -9.41
C GLU A 7 -10.36 -14.28 -8.87
N VAL A 8 -10.63 -12.99 -8.70
CA VAL A 8 -9.63 -12.01 -8.22
C VAL A 8 -10.13 -11.42 -6.92
N ASN A 9 -9.26 -11.24 -5.93
CA ASN A 9 -9.50 -10.41 -4.75
C ASN A 9 -8.33 -9.45 -4.60
N ILE A 10 -8.62 -8.24 -4.12
CA ILE A 10 -7.61 -7.21 -3.92
C ILE A 10 -7.70 -6.64 -2.52
N SER A 11 -6.55 -6.30 -1.97
CA SER A 11 -6.42 -5.58 -0.70
C SER A 11 -5.39 -4.47 -0.86
N SER A 12 -5.57 -3.41 -0.10
CA SER A 12 -4.62 -2.29 -0.11
C SER A 12 -3.47 -2.57 0.85
N CYS A 13 -2.31 -2.00 0.52
CA CYS A 13 -1.16 -1.88 1.40
C CYS A 13 -0.47 -0.53 1.17
N LEU A 14 0.56 -0.21 1.96
CA LEU A 14 1.22 1.08 1.89
C LEU A 14 1.87 1.29 0.51
N ASN A 15 1.34 2.21 -0.29
CA ASN A 15 1.78 2.47 -1.67
C ASN A 15 1.74 1.22 -2.58
N CYS A 16 0.86 0.25 -2.29
CA CYS A 16 0.76 -0.98 -3.07
C CYS A 16 -0.64 -1.60 -3.03
N ILE A 17 -0.86 -2.59 -3.91
CA ILE A 17 -2.06 -3.43 -3.92
C ILE A 17 -1.64 -4.89 -3.96
N ASN A 18 -2.16 -5.68 -3.03
CA ASN A 18 -1.99 -7.14 -3.05
C ASN A 18 -3.18 -7.76 -3.79
N VAL A 19 -2.88 -8.50 -4.85
CA VAL A 19 -3.83 -9.17 -5.74
C VAL A 19 -3.74 -10.67 -5.49
N THR A 20 -4.81 -11.25 -4.96
CA THR A 20 -4.98 -12.70 -4.85
C THR A 20 -5.77 -13.20 -6.04
N ILE A 21 -5.23 -14.20 -6.73
CA ILE A 21 -5.76 -14.75 -7.97
C ILE A 21 -6.04 -16.23 -7.74
N LYS A 22 -7.24 -16.67 -8.11
CA LYS A 22 -7.62 -18.07 -8.17
C LYS A 22 -7.95 -18.44 -9.60
N LEU A 23 -7.32 -19.51 -10.09
CA LEU A 23 -7.49 -19.99 -11.44
C LEU A 23 -8.94 -20.38 -11.75
N PRO A 24 -9.40 -20.25 -13.01
CA PRO A 24 -10.72 -20.69 -13.40
C PRO A 24 -10.90 -22.20 -13.14
N THR A 25 -12.06 -22.58 -12.63
CA THR A 25 -12.39 -24.00 -12.43
C THR A 25 -12.50 -24.70 -13.78
N SER A 26 -11.75 -25.79 -13.94
CA SER A 26 -11.87 -26.67 -15.10
C SER A 26 -13.10 -27.56 -14.96
N HIS A 27 -13.78 -27.82 -16.08
CA HIS A 27 -14.86 -28.82 -16.17
C HIS A 27 -14.39 -30.15 -16.78
N PHE A 28 -13.10 -30.27 -17.08
CA PHE A 28 -12.53 -31.44 -17.74
C PHE A 28 -12.36 -32.59 -16.73
N ARG A 29 -12.90 -33.76 -17.09
CA ARG A 29 -12.76 -34.99 -16.30
C ARG A 29 -11.98 -36.04 -17.08
N LYS A 30 -11.06 -36.72 -16.38
CA LYS A 30 -10.32 -37.88 -16.90
C LYS A 30 -10.45 -39.01 -15.89
N ASN A 31 -10.93 -40.17 -16.32
CA ASN A 31 -11.21 -41.32 -15.45
C ASN A 31 -12.06 -40.93 -14.24
N GLU A 32 -13.16 -40.22 -14.47
CA GLU A 32 -14.09 -39.68 -13.46
C GLU A 32 -13.53 -38.62 -12.50
N LYS A 33 -12.20 -38.40 -12.47
CA LYS A 33 -11.55 -37.35 -11.69
C LYS A 33 -11.61 -36.01 -12.42
N LEU A 34 -12.04 -34.96 -11.72
CA LEU A 34 -11.95 -33.57 -12.19
C LEU A 34 -10.48 -33.13 -12.14
N LEU A 35 -9.96 -32.63 -13.26
CA LEU A 35 -8.59 -32.11 -13.35
C LEU A 35 -8.60 -30.59 -13.23
N SER A 36 -7.68 -30.04 -12.45
CA SER A 36 -7.41 -28.60 -12.39
C SER A 36 -6.77 -28.12 -13.70
N LEU A 37 -6.71 -26.79 -13.90
CA LEU A 37 -5.98 -26.25 -15.06
C LEU A 37 -4.48 -26.54 -14.99
N ILE A 38 -3.92 -26.63 -13.78
CA ILE A 38 -2.51 -27.02 -13.56
C ILE A 38 -2.29 -28.46 -14.01
N ASP A 39 -3.19 -29.40 -13.66
CA ASP A 39 -3.07 -30.80 -14.10
C ASP A 39 -3.14 -30.95 -15.64
N ILE A 40 -3.76 -29.99 -16.33
CA ILE A 40 -3.98 -30.02 -17.79
C ILE A 40 -2.84 -29.35 -18.55
N TYR A 41 -2.36 -28.21 -18.06
CA TYR A 41 -1.40 -27.37 -18.78
C TYR A 41 -0.01 -27.33 -18.15
N GLU A 42 0.16 -27.88 -16.95
CA GLU A 42 1.36 -27.84 -16.08
C GLU A 42 1.75 -26.44 -15.60
N LYS A 43 1.58 -25.44 -16.46
CA LYS A 43 1.94 -24.04 -16.23
C LYS A 43 0.98 -23.12 -16.98
N LEU A 44 0.56 -22.04 -16.34
CA LEU A 44 -0.23 -20.99 -16.96
C LEU A 44 0.47 -19.65 -16.82
N ASN A 45 0.12 -18.76 -17.72
CA ASN A 45 0.59 -17.39 -17.70
C ASN A 45 -0.55 -16.47 -17.30
N TYR A 46 -0.24 -15.33 -16.70
CA TYR A 46 -1.21 -14.32 -16.38
C TYR A 46 -0.72 -12.91 -16.71
N ASP A 47 -1.67 -12.07 -17.09
CA ASP A 47 -1.48 -10.64 -17.32
C ASP A 47 -2.37 -9.88 -16.35
N ILE A 48 -1.78 -8.91 -15.66
CA ILE A 48 -2.53 -7.98 -14.82
C ILE A 48 -2.68 -6.67 -15.57
N THR A 49 -3.90 -6.18 -15.72
CA THR A 49 -4.18 -4.85 -16.24
C THR A 49 -4.58 -3.94 -15.09
N LEU A 50 -3.82 -2.86 -14.91
CA LEU A 50 -4.08 -1.81 -13.95
C LEU A 50 -4.78 -0.65 -14.65
N LYS A 51 -5.88 -0.18 -14.08
CA LYS A 51 -6.63 0.98 -14.57
C LYS A 51 -6.60 2.09 -13.53
N THR A 52 -6.26 3.27 -14.01
CA THR A 52 -6.22 4.53 -13.27
C THR A 52 -7.06 5.57 -13.99
N LEU A 53 -7.18 6.78 -13.42
CA LEU A 53 -7.77 7.92 -14.11
C LEU A 53 -7.00 8.29 -15.40
N ASP A 54 -5.70 8.05 -15.41
CA ASP A 54 -4.79 8.41 -16.51
C ASP A 54 -4.80 7.37 -17.65
N GLY A 55 -5.48 6.24 -17.46
CA GLY A 55 -5.65 5.18 -18.45
C GLY A 55 -5.40 3.78 -17.93
N GLU A 56 -5.27 2.84 -18.86
CA GLU A 56 -5.01 1.43 -18.60
C GLU A 56 -3.54 1.10 -18.91
N GLN A 57 -2.88 0.42 -17.98
CA GLN A 57 -1.51 -0.04 -18.09
C GLN A 57 -1.51 -1.57 -17.95
N LYS A 58 -0.92 -2.24 -18.95
CA LYS A 58 -0.69 -3.68 -18.87
C LYS A 58 0.59 -3.93 -18.08
N GLY A 59 0.47 -4.71 -17.02
CA GLY A 59 1.58 -5.22 -16.24
C GLY A 59 2.37 -6.30 -16.99
N PRO A 60 3.42 -6.83 -16.34
CA PRO A 60 4.24 -7.87 -16.91
C PRO A 60 3.45 -9.17 -17.13
N HIS A 61 3.90 -9.96 -18.10
CA HIS A 61 3.43 -11.32 -18.32
C HIS A 61 4.19 -12.25 -17.38
N GLU A 62 3.48 -12.86 -16.43
CA GLU A 62 4.06 -13.74 -15.42
C GLU A 62 3.50 -15.15 -15.54
N GLU A 63 4.11 -16.11 -14.85
CA GLU A 63 3.72 -17.51 -14.91
C GLU A 63 3.43 -18.08 -13.53
N THR A 64 2.53 -19.06 -13.45
CA THR A 64 2.17 -19.74 -12.22
C THR A 64 1.99 -21.24 -12.42
N THR A 65 2.27 -21.99 -11.36
CA THR A 65 1.96 -23.41 -11.20
C THR A 65 0.98 -23.67 -10.06
N GLU A 66 0.44 -22.61 -9.45
CA GLU A 66 -0.43 -22.67 -8.28
C GLU A 66 -1.88 -22.35 -8.65
N GLU A 67 -2.83 -23.03 -8.01
CA GLU A 67 -4.26 -22.79 -8.24
C GLU A 67 -4.74 -21.47 -7.62
N ILE A 68 -4.17 -21.10 -6.47
CA ILE A 68 -4.42 -19.84 -5.78
C ILE A 68 -3.06 -19.25 -5.43
N PHE A 69 -2.79 -18.04 -5.88
CA PHE A 69 -1.52 -17.35 -5.66
C PHE A 69 -1.76 -15.84 -5.46
N ASN A 70 -0.74 -15.14 -4.99
CA ASN A 70 -0.78 -13.70 -4.76
C ASN A 70 0.38 -13.00 -5.43
N THR A 71 0.16 -11.76 -5.82
CA THR A 71 1.19 -10.86 -6.32
C THR A 71 0.93 -9.44 -5.84
N VAL A 72 1.99 -8.65 -5.69
CA VAL A 72 1.93 -7.29 -5.17
C VAL A 72 2.30 -6.32 -6.28
N ILE A 73 1.43 -5.36 -6.53
CA ILE A 73 1.70 -4.22 -7.40
C ILE A 73 2.24 -3.11 -6.49
N GLU A 74 3.54 -2.87 -6.56
CA GLU A 74 4.26 -1.87 -5.75
C GLU A 74 4.33 -0.51 -6.44
N GLU A 75 4.97 0.45 -5.77
CA GLU A 75 5.28 1.79 -6.28
C GLU A 75 4.06 2.58 -6.77
N LEU A 76 2.89 2.31 -6.17
CA LEU A 76 1.66 3.03 -6.49
C LEU A 76 1.62 4.38 -5.79
N TYR A 77 1.01 5.36 -6.46
CA TYR A 77 0.80 6.66 -5.86
C TYR A 77 -0.23 6.56 -4.73
N PRO A 78 0.08 7.11 -3.55
CA PRO A 78 -0.81 7.12 -2.40
C PRO A 78 -2.14 7.83 -2.69
N ASN A 79 -3.22 7.43 -2.02
CA ASN A 79 -4.55 8.06 -2.11
C ASN A 79 -5.15 8.10 -3.52
N ARG A 80 -4.76 7.16 -4.39
CA ARG A 80 -5.37 6.99 -5.71
C ARG A 80 -6.20 5.73 -5.80
N ASN A 81 -7.28 5.82 -6.59
CA ASN A 81 -8.11 4.67 -6.92
C ASN A 81 -7.48 3.90 -8.08
N TYR A 82 -7.33 2.61 -7.86
CA TYR A 82 -6.80 1.67 -8.84
C TYR A 82 -7.82 0.55 -9.03
N CYS A 83 -8.03 0.17 -10.29
CA CYS A 83 -8.81 -1.00 -10.63
C CYS A 83 -7.91 -2.05 -11.29
N VAL A 84 -8.11 -3.32 -10.93
CA VAL A 84 -7.33 -4.45 -11.40
C VAL A 84 -8.23 -5.42 -12.15
N SER A 85 -7.75 -5.90 -13.29
CA SER A 85 -8.34 -7.01 -14.06
C SER A 85 -7.24 -7.99 -14.45
N VAL A 86 -7.47 -9.28 -14.23
CA VAL A 86 -6.48 -10.34 -14.49
C VAL A 86 -6.96 -11.23 -15.62
N LYS A 87 -6.06 -11.54 -16.56
CA LYS A 87 -6.29 -12.49 -17.64
C LYS A 87 -5.33 -13.66 -17.48
N VAL A 88 -5.83 -14.89 -17.51
CA VAL A 88 -5.01 -16.11 -17.46
C VAL A 88 -5.00 -16.77 -18.82
N ALA A 89 -3.86 -17.26 -19.29
CA ALA A 89 -3.68 -17.97 -20.55
C ALA A 89 -2.80 -19.21 -20.36
N ALA A 90 -2.88 -20.16 -21.28
CA ALA A 90 -1.91 -21.26 -21.35
C ALA A 90 -1.13 -21.14 -22.67
N SER A 91 0.11 -21.65 -22.72
CA SER A 91 0.92 -21.64 -23.95
C SER A 91 0.19 -22.27 -25.14
N LEU A 92 -0.56 -23.35 -24.87
CA LEU A 92 -1.38 -24.07 -25.85
C LEU A 92 -2.79 -23.48 -26.05
N ASN A 93 -3.22 -22.55 -25.19
CA ASN A 93 -4.54 -21.91 -25.28
C ASN A 93 -4.50 -20.42 -24.88
N LYS A 94 -4.42 -19.56 -25.90
CA LYS A 94 -4.40 -18.09 -25.73
C LYS A 94 -5.80 -17.46 -25.67
N HIS A 95 -6.86 -18.24 -25.86
CA HIS A 95 -8.23 -17.75 -25.78
C HIS A 95 -8.64 -17.73 -24.31
N SER A 96 -8.76 -16.53 -23.75
CA SER A 96 -9.19 -16.37 -22.38
C SER A 96 -9.97 -15.08 -22.15
N ILE A 97 -10.83 -15.15 -21.14
CA ILE A 97 -11.71 -14.07 -20.71
C ILE A 97 -11.07 -13.41 -19.48
N PRO A 98 -10.84 -12.08 -19.48
CA PRO A 98 -10.35 -11.39 -18.29
C PRO A 98 -11.37 -11.41 -17.14
N SER A 99 -10.89 -11.25 -15.91
CA SER A 99 -11.76 -11.07 -14.74
C SER A 99 -12.60 -9.80 -14.86
N ALA A 100 -13.66 -9.71 -14.05
CA ALA A 100 -14.28 -8.42 -13.78
C ALA A 100 -13.27 -7.49 -13.10
N TRP A 101 -13.46 -6.18 -13.26
CA TRP A 101 -12.65 -5.18 -12.57
C TRP A 101 -12.95 -5.18 -11.08
N LYS A 102 -11.91 -5.16 -10.25
CA LYS A 102 -12.01 -4.85 -8.82
C LYS A 102 -11.21 -3.60 -8.50
N CYS A 103 -11.74 -2.72 -7.67
CA CYS A 103 -11.12 -1.43 -7.39
C CYS A 103 -10.85 -1.23 -5.90
N VAL A 104 -9.74 -0.57 -5.57
CA VAL A 104 -9.34 -0.20 -4.21
C VAL A 104 -8.57 1.12 -4.24
N THR A 105 -8.55 1.84 -3.12
CA THR A 105 -7.71 3.02 -2.94
C THR A 105 -6.39 2.60 -2.30
N ALA A 106 -5.26 3.00 -2.87
CA ALA A 106 -3.94 2.69 -2.30
C ALA A 106 -3.77 3.40 -0.94
N GLU A 107 -3.43 2.62 0.07
CA GLU A 107 -3.25 3.06 1.44
C GLU A 107 -2.04 3.97 1.57
N THR A 108 -2.14 4.88 2.54
CA THR A 108 -1.10 5.85 2.86
C THR A 108 -0.83 5.75 4.34
N VAL A 109 0.42 5.99 4.76
CA VAL A 109 0.66 6.31 6.15
C VAL A 109 -0.08 7.62 6.39
N ALA A 110 -1.20 7.54 7.11
CA ALA A 110 -1.90 8.73 7.54
C ALA A 110 -0.86 9.63 8.23
N GLN A 111 -0.95 10.92 7.97
CA GLN A 111 -0.13 12.00 8.56
C GLN A 111 -0.10 11.98 10.11
N GLN A 112 -0.79 11.04 10.74
CA GLN A 112 -0.83 10.67 12.15
C GLN A 112 0.56 10.64 12.81
N ASP A 113 1.58 10.08 12.16
CA ASP A 113 2.94 10.02 12.75
C ASP A 113 3.58 11.41 12.79
N TYR A 114 3.38 12.21 11.75
CA TYR A 114 3.84 13.60 11.72
C TYR A 114 3.12 14.45 12.78
N HIS A 115 1.81 14.27 12.93
CA HIS A 115 1.04 14.96 13.97
C HIS A 115 1.49 14.54 15.38
N THR A 116 1.76 13.26 15.60
CA THR A 116 2.23 12.74 16.89
C THR A 116 3.61 13.29 17.23
N ALA A 117 4.54 13.30 16.26
CA ALA A 117 5.87 13.89 16.41
C ALA A 117 5.82 15.41 16.66
N ALA A 118 4.94 16.12 15.95
CA ALA A 118 4.77 17.56 16.12
C ALA A 118 4.19 17.92 17.50
N ILE A 119 3.19 17.16 17.99
CA ILE A 119 2.62 17.34 19.32
C ILE A 119 3.67 17.05 20.39
N ALA A 120 4.41 15.94 20.29
CA ALA A 120 5.48 15.61 21.22
C ALA A 120 6.57 16.71 21.23
N GLY A 121 6.97 17.21 20.07
CA GLY A 121 7.91 18.31 19.93
C GLY A 121 7.43 19.60 20.60
N ALA A 122 6.16 19.99 20.36
CA ALA A 122 5.56 21.18 20.96
C ALA A 122 5.50 21.08 22.49
N VAL A 123 5.13 19.92 23.04
CA VAL A 123 5.10 19.67 24.48
C VAL A 123 6.51 19.79 25.07
N CYS A 124 7.50 19.14 24.47
CA CYS A 124 8.90 19.22 24.92
C CYS A 124 9.42 20.66 24.92
N LEU A 125 9.19 21.42 23.84
CA LEU A 125 9.59 22.83 23.75
C LEU A 125 8.91 23.69 24.83
N SER A 126 7.62 23.49 25.06
CA SER A 126 6.88 24.24 26.08
C SER A 126 7.40 23.98 27.50
N LEU A 127 7.76 22.73 27.82
CA LEU A 127 8.38 22.36 29.10
C LEU A 127 9.76 23.00 29.27
N MET A 128 10.59 22.98 28.23
CA MET A 128 11.90 23.62 28.26
C MET A 128 11.80 25.12 28.48
N LEU A 129 10.87 25.79 27.79
CA LEU A 129 10.59 27.22 27.97
C LEU A 129 10.10 27.53 29.39
N ALA A 130 9.17 26.72 29.92
CA ALA A 130 8.68 26.87 31.28
C ALA A 130 9.82 26.70 32.31
N CYS A 131 10.67 25.69 32.15
CA CYS A 131 11.86 25.49 32.98
C CYS A 131 12.83 26.67 32.89
N ALA A 132 13.14 27.15 31.68
CA ALA A 132 14.01 28.31 31.49
C ALA A 132 13.43 29.57 32.14
N LEU A 133 12.12 29.82 32.02
CA LEU A 133 11.45 30.94 32.68
C LEU A 133 11.51 30.81 34.20
N LYS A 134 11.30 29.60 34.75
CA LYS A 134 11.41 29.33 36.18
C LYS A 134 12.84 29.56 36.67
N CYS A 135 13.85 29.09 35.94
CA CYS A 135 15.26 29.33 36.25
C CYS A 135 15.62 30.82 36.19
N ALA A 136 15.14 31.56 35.18
CA ALA A 136 15.35 33.00 35.07
C ALA A 136 14.64 33.78 36.18
N HIS A 137 13.45 33.34 36.60
CA HIS A 137 12.72 33.94 37.71
C HIS A 137 13.37 33.63 39.06
N ALA A 138 13.79 32.38 39.30
CA ALA A 138 14.46 31.95 40.52
C ALA A 138 15.88 32.52 40.65
N GLY A 139 16.59 32.67 39.53
CA GLY A 139 17.86 33.39 39.48
C GLY A 139 17.69 34.90 39.68
N GLY A 140 16.52 35.46 39.40
CA GLY A 140 16.37 36.89 39.08
C GLY A 140 16.85 37.11 37.65
N TYR A 141 16.39 38.09 36.88
CA TYR A 141 16.80 39.48 37.04
C TYR A 141 18.21 39.71 37.65
N ILE A 142 19.18 38.78 37.47
CA ILE A 142 20.57 38.83 37.98
C ILE A 142 21.32 40.10 37.52
N LEU A 143 20.81 40.87 36.55
CA LEU A 143 21.40 42.14 36.13
C LEU A 143 20.64 43.42 36.51
N GLN A 144 19.40 43.39 37.04
CA GLN A 144 18.72 44.65 37.42
C GLN A 144 19.02 45.14 38.84
N LYS A 145 19.66 44.32 39.69
CA LYS A 145 20.05 44.73 41.05
C LYS A 145 21.51 45.18 41.18
N LYS A 146 22.12 45.71 40.12
CA LYS A 146 23.20 46.69 40.35
C LYS A 146 22.52 48.03 40.65
N SER A 147 22.34 48.30 41.94
CA SER A 147 22.10 49.68 42.39
C SER A 147 23.21 50.54 41.80
N LEU A 148 22.85 51.56 41.02
CA LEU A 148 23.76 52.66 40.74
C LEU A 148 24.30 53.14 42.09
N PRO A 149 25.63 53.31 42.27
CA PRO A 149 26.15 53.82 43.52
C PRO A 149 25.54 55.20 43.74
N HIS A 150 24.82 55.35 44.85
CA HIS A 150 24.46 56.65 45.40
C HIS A 150 25.72 57.29 45.97
N THR A 151 26.57 57.80 45.09
CA THR A 151 27.44 58.92 45.43
C THR A 151 26.79 60.16 44.83
N LEU A 152 25.90 60.74 45.65
CA LEU A 152 25.55 62.15 45.64
C LEU A 152 26.77 62.98 46.09
N VAL A 153 26.79 64.24 45.64
CA VAL A 153 27.61 65.41 46.06
C VAL A 153 28.96 65.56 45.38
#